data_AF-A0A8X6PP99-F1
#
_entry.id   AF-A0A8X6PP99-F1
#
_cell.length_a   1.000
_cell.length_b   1.000
_cell.length_c   1.000
_cell.angle_alpha   90.00
_cell.angle_beta   90.00
_cell.angle_gamma   90.00
#
_symmetry.space_group_name_H-M   'P 1'
#
loop_
_entity.id
_entity.type
_entity.pdbx_description
1 polymer ?
#
loop_
_entity_poly.entity_id
_entity_poly.type
_entity_poly.pdbx_seq_one_letter_code
_entity_poly.pdbx_strand_id
1 'polypeptide(L)'
;FGKSKHDETSILAPLYQCCFMHATTFYRLLQLQLNPTKLSTLMGCSLYRDPLNPILLDGHLEALDRRLEKVLQVIRDCFESRDVSDVLFFDGDLDDGKYSDA
;
A
#
# COMPACT_ATOMS: atom_id res chain seq x y z
N PHE A 1 15.37 -3.84 4.41
CA PHE A 1 14.95 -5.08 3.74
C PHE A 1 15.68 -6.29 4.33
N GLY A 2 15.31 -6.76 5.54
CA GLY A 2 16.10 -7.79 6.27
C GLY A 2 15.65 -9.25 6.09
N LYS A 3 14.39 -9.49 5.69
CA LYS A 3 13.85 -10.83 5.43
C LYS A 3 13.00 -10.80 4.16
N SER A 4 13.39 -11.54 3.12
CA SER A 4 12.66 -11.64 1.85
C SER A 4 11.55 -12.70 1.87
N LYS A 5 11.75 -13.75 2.69
CA LYS A 5 10.84 -14.90 2.82
C LYS A 5 9.84 -14.78 3.98
N HIS A 6 9.86 -13.68 4.71
CA HIS A 6 8.94 -13.40 5.83
C HIS A 6 8.18 -12.11 5.54
N ASP A 7 6.87 -12.14 5.70
CA ASP A 7 6.02 -10.95 5.64
C ASP A 7 5.36 -10.78 7.01
N GLU A 8 5.73 -9.71 7.70
CA GLU A 8 5.24 -9.43 9.04
C GLU A 8 3.88 -8.71 8.95
N THR A 9 2.79 -9.43 9.19
CA THR A 9 1.43 -8.89 9.04
C THR A 9 1.08 -7.88 10.13
N SER A 10 1.73 -7.95 11.30
CA SER A 10 1.53 -6.98 12.38
C SER A 10 1.94 -5.55 11.98
N ILE A 11 2.79 -5.38 10.95
CA ILE A 11 3.11 -4.07 10.36
C ILE A 11 1.85 -3.41 9.76
N LEU A 12 0.90 -4.21 9.25
CA LEU A 12 -0.36 -3.72 8.70
C LEU A 12 -1.43 -3.48 9.79
N ALA A 13 -1.09 -3.60 11.07
CA ALA A 13 -2.04 -3.36 12.16
C ALA A 13 -2.79 -2.03 12.06
N PRO A 14 -2.13 -0.88 11.80
CA PRO A 14 -2.86 0.37 11.63
C PRO A 14 -3.90 0.32 10.51
N LEU A 15 -3.61 -0.45 9.45
CA LEU A 15 -4.50 -0.58 8.31
C LEU A 15 -5.74 -1.41 8.64
N TYR A 16 -5.59 -2.63 9.18
CA TYR A 16 -6.74 -3.49 9.49
C TYR A 16 -7.48 -3.11 10.78
N GLN A 17 -6.86 -2.34 11.69
CA GLN A 17 -7.52 -1.88 12.91
C GLN A 17 -8.34 -0.61 12.66
N CYS A 18 -7.75 0.37 11.95
CA CYS A 18 -8.42 1.64 11.71
C CYS A 18 -9.35 1.57 10.50
N CYS A 19 -8.99 0.80 9.46
CA CYS A 19 -9.64 0.80 8.16
C CYS A 19 -9.88 2.22 7.64
N PHE A 20 -8.82 3.03 7.60
CA PHE A 20 -8.85 4.42 7.17
C PHE A 20 -7.60 4.73 6.33
N MET A 21 -7.78 5.20 5.10
CA MET A 21 -6.67 5.51 4.20
C MET A 21 -7.01 6.55 3.15
N HIS A 22 -5.97 7.20 2.63
CA HIS A 22 -6.14 8.18 1.58
C HIS A 22 -6.49 7.50 0.24
N ALA A 23 -7.50 8.03 -0.44
CA ALA A 23 -8.00 7.47 -1.69
C ALA A 23 -6.91 7.41 -2.78
N THR A 24 -6.03 8.42 -2.86
CA THR A 24 -4.94 8.40 -3.88
C THR A 24 -3.95 7.27 -3.62
N THR A 25 -3.71 6.91 -2.36
CA THR A 25 -2.87 5.75 -2.01
C THR A 25 -3.52 4.47 -2.47
N PHE A 26 -4.81 4.27 -2.20
CA PHE A 26 -5.56 3.10 -2.66
C PHE A 26 -5.51 2.96 -4.18
N TYR A 27 -5.85 4.02 -4.92
CA TYR A 27 -5.82 4.00 -6.38
C TYR A 27 -4.43 3.71 -6.94
N ARG A 28 -3.38 4.28 -6.33
CA ARG A 28 -2.01 3.99 -6.75
C ARG A 28 -1.62 2.53 -6.53
N LEU A 29 -2.00 1.93 -5.40
CA LEU A 29 -1.75 0.51 -5.12
C LEU A 29 -2.48 -0.38 -6.14
N LEU A 30 -3.73 -0.06 -6.46
CA LEU A 30 -4.50 -0.78 -7.47
C LEU A 30 -3.87 -0.66 -8.87
N GLN A 31 -3.43 0.54 -9.26
CA GLN A 31 -2.72 0.76 -10.52
C GLN A 31 -1.42 -0.04 -10.62
N LEU A 32 -0.68 -0.18 -9.51
CA LEU A 32 0.54 -0.98 -9.47
C LEU A 32 0.22 -2.48 -9.61
N GLN A 33 -0.86 -2.96 -8.99
CA GLN A 33 -1.27 -4.36 -9.07
C GLN A 33 -1.82 -4.75 -10.45
N LEU A 34 -2.58 -3.85 -11.08
CA LEU A 34 -3.16 -4.06 -12.42
C LEU A 34 -2.18 -3.76 -13.56
N ASN A 35 -0.97 -3.27 -13.24
CA ASN A 35 0.02 -2.95 -14.25
C ASN A 35 0.46 -4.24 -15.00
N PRO A 36 0.63 -4.21 -16.33
CA PRO A 36 1.16 -5.35 -17.07
C PRO A 36 2.59 -5.74 -16.64
N THR A 37 3.33 -4.78 -16.09
CA THR A 37 4.67 -4.99 -15.52
C THR A 37 4.59 -5.05 -14.00
N LYS A 38 5.15 -6.11 -13.41
CA LYS A 38 5.16 -6.31 -11.95
C LYS A 38 5.88 -5.19 -11.20
N LEU A 39 5.47 -4.93 -9.96
CA LEU A 39 6.09 -3.93 -9.09
C LEU A 39 7.59 -4.23 -8.87
N SER A 40 7.95 -5.50 -8.70
CA SER A 40 9.33 -5.97 -8.60
C SER A 40 10.19 -5.51 -9.78
N THR A 41 9.69 -5.66 -11.00
CA THR A 41 10.38 -5.23 -12.23
C THR A 41 10.46 -3.72 -12.33
N LEU A 42 9.37 -3.00 -12.06
CA LEU A 42 9.36 -1.54 -12.06
C LEU A 42 10.38 -0.97 -11.05
N MET A 43 10.44 -1.57 -9.86
CA MET A 43 11.40 -1.18 -8.82
C MET A 43 12.84 -1.49 -9.25
N GLY A 44 13.10 -2.68 -9.81
CA GLY A 44 14.41 -3.04 -10.34
C GLY A 44 14.90 -2.03 -11.39
N CYS A 45 14.04 -1.67 -12.35
CA CYS A 45 14.34 -0.64 -13.35
C CYS A 45 14.61 0.74 -12.73
N SER A 46 13.86 1.11 -11.68
CA SER A 46 14.06 2.38 -10.97
C SER A 46 15.41 2.44 -10.25
N LEU A 47 15.87 1.32 -9.70
CA LEU A 47 17.11 1.22 -8.94
C LEU A 47 18.35 1.01 -9.83
N TYR A 48 18.16 0.56 -11.07
CA TYR A 48 19.24 0.15 -11.97
C TYR A 48 20.30 1.23 -12.24
N ARG A 49 19.91 2.51 -12.27
CA ARG A 49 20.83 3.63 -12.55
C ARG A 49 21.68 4.04 -11.36
N ASP A 50 21.43 3.48 -10.18
CA ASP A 50 22.19 3.81 -8.99
C ASP A 50 23.61 3.20 -9.04
N PRO A 51 24.68 3.96 -8.75
CA PRO A 51 26.04 3.44 -8.70
C PRO A 51 26.25 2.27 -7.72
N LEU A 52 25.39 2.12 -6.72
CA LEU A 52 25.40 1.03 -5.74
C LEU A 52 24.63 -0.21 -6.19
N ASN A 53 24.18 -0.26 -7.45
CA ASN A 53 23.46 -1.40 -7.98
C ASN A 53 24.31 -2.70 -7.93
N PRO A 54 23.77 -3.82 -7.39
CA PRO A 54 22.38 -4.01 -6.95
C PRO A 54 22.09 -3.47 -5.54
N ILE A 55 21.07 -2.60 -5.42
CA ILE A 55 20.58 -2.09 -4.12
C ILE A 55 19.74 -3.15 -3.39
N LEU A 56 18.87 -3.86 -4.11
CA LEU A 56 18.02 -4.91 -3.56
C LEU A 56 18.31 -6.22 -4.28
N LEU A 57 18.40 -7.30 -3.51
CA LEU A 57 18.47 -8.65 -4.04
C LEU A 57 17.12 -9.08 -4.61
N ASP A 58 17.12 -9.96 -5.62
CA ASP A 58 15.92 -10.41 -6.33
C ASP A 58 14.82 -10.93 -5.41
N GLY A 59 15.18 -11.70 -4.37
CA GLY A 59 14.20 -12.19 -3.40
C GLY A 59 13.46 -11.07 -2.65
N HIS A 60 14.07 -9.89 -2.48
CA HIS A 60 13.39 -8.72 -1.92
C HIS A 60 12.52 -7.99 -2.95
N LEU A 61 12.91 -7.98 -4.22
CA LEU A 61 12.09 -7.45 -5.30
C LEU A 61 10.82 -8.28 -5.46
N GLU A 62 10.93 -9.61 -5.56
CA GLU A 62 9.78 -10.53 -5.61
C GLU A 62 8.86 -10.42 -4.38
N ALA A 63 9.45 -10.17 -3.21
CA ALA A 63 8.67 -9.96 -2.00
C ALA A 63 7.76 -8.71 -2.07
N LEU A 64 8.10 -7.71 -2.89
CA LEU A 64 7.24 -6.53 -3.09
C LEU A 64 5.91 -6.90 -3.72
N ASP A 65 5.92 -7.75 -4.75
CA ASP A 65 4.70 -8.18 -5.44
C ASP A 65 3.77 -8.94 -4.48
N ARG A 66 4.31 -9.91 -3.74
CA ARG A 66 3.54 -10.68 -2.74
C ARG A 66 3.00 -9.80 -1.63
N ARG A 67 3.74 -8.78 -1.19
CA ARG A 67 3.31 -7.86 -0.13
C ARG A 67 2.26 -6.87 -0.64
N LEU A 68 2.34 -6.43 -1.90
CA LEU A 68 1.32 -5.59 -2.51
C LEU A 68 -0.03 -6.32 -2.54
N GLU A 69 -0.05 -7.59 -2.93
CA GLU A 69 -1.26 -8.43 -2.90
C GLU A 69 -1.84 -8.52 -1.48
N LYS A 70 -1.00 -8.77 -0.47
CA LYS A 70 -1.44 -8.81 0.94
C LYS A 70 -2.01 -7.50 1.44
N VAL A 71 -1.39 -6.37 1.07
CA VAL A 71 -1.91 -5.04 1.41
C VAL A 71 -3.31 -4.89 0.81
N LEU A 72 -3.48 -5.17 -0.48
CA LEU A 72 -4.78 -5.06 -1.15
C LEU A 72 -5.84 -6.02 -0.57
N GLN A 73 -5.45 -7.21 -0.13
CA GLN A 73 -6.36 -8.12 0.57
C GLN A 73 -6.85 -7.50 1.88
N VAL A 74 -5.97 -6.91 2.69
CA VAL A 74 -6.39 -6.22 3.92
C VAL A 74 -7.34 -5.05 3.62
N ILE A 75 -7.11 -4.30 2.54
CA ILE A 75 -7.98 -3.20 2.12
C ILE A 75 -9.37 -3.75 1.73
N ARG A 76 -9.41 -4.87 1.03
CA ARG A 76 -10.66 -5.56 0.71
C ARG A 76 -11.41 -5.96 1.97
N ASP A 77 -10.73 -6.56 2.94
CA ASP A 77 -11.34 -6.95 4.22
C ASP A 77 -11.93 -5.73 4.94
N CYS A 78 -11.28 -4.56 4.84
CA CYS A 78 -11.84 -3.30 5.34
C CYS A 78 -13.15 -2.92 4.65
N PHE A 79 -13.24 -2.99 3.31
CA PHE A 79 -14.49 -2.73 2.57
C PHE A 79 -15.59 -3.76 2.82
N GLU A 80 -15.24 -4.99 3.21
CA GLU A 80 -16.21 -6.02 3.60
C GLU A 80 -16.75 -5.77 5.03
N SER A 81 -16.01 -5.02 5.85
CA SER A 81 -16.36 -4.75 7.26
C SER A 81 -16.96 -3.37 7.52
N ARG A 82 -16.77 -2.40 6.63
CA ARG A 82 -17.19 -0.99 6.76
C ARG A 82 -17.62 -0.42 5.43
N ASP A 83 -18.42 0.64 5.46
CA ASP A 83 -18.79 1.39 4.26
C ASP A 83 -17.56 2.04 3.61
N VAL A 84 -17.53 2.08 2.28
CA VAL A 84 -16.37 2.59 1.51
C VAL A 84 -16.05 4.04 1.86
N SER A 85 -17.05 4.86 2.19
CA SER A 85 -16.89 6.26 2.62
C SER A 85 -16.19 6.40 3.96
N ASP A 86 -16.25 5.40 4.83
CA ASP A 86 -15.56 5.41 6.12
C ASP A 86 -14.10 4.94 5.99
N VAL A 87 -13.79 4.26 4.88
CA VAL A 87 -12.47 3.69 4.62
C VAL A 87 -11.59 4.61 3.78
N LEU A 88 -12.15 5.30 2.79
CA LEU A 88 -11.42 6.17 1.87
C LEU A 88 -11.70 7.65 2.14
N PHE A 89 -10.64 8.44 2.36
CA PHE A 89 -10.73 9.89 2.47
C PHE A 89 -9.89 10.60 1.40
N PHE A 90 -10.28 11.82 1.07
CA PHE A 90 -9.51 12.78 0.30
C PHE A 90 -8.99 13.89 1.22
N ASP A 91 -7.91 14.58 0.83
CA ASP A 91 -7.38 15.73 1.59
C ASP A 91 -8.43 16.83 1.85
N GLY A 92 -9.50 16.91 1.04
CA GLY A 92 -10.63 17.83 1.24
C GLY A 92 -11.64 17.42 2.31
N ASP A 93 -11.66 16.15 2.74
CA ASP A 93 -12.66 15.61 3.68
C ASP A 93 -12.23 15.81 5.15
N LEU A 94 -10.99 16.25 5.39
CA LEU A 94 -10.44 16.45 6.74
C LEU A 94 -10.85 17.79 7.38
N ASP A 95 -11.51 18.68 6.63
CA ASP A 95 -11.92 20.02 7.08
C ASP A 95 -13.36 20.09 7.63
N ASP A 96 -14.18 19.05 7.43
CA ASP A 96 -15.61 19.06 7.82
C ASP A 96 -15.86 18.89 9.33
N GLY A 97 -14.80 18.76 10.14
CA GLY A 97 -14.87 18.48 11.58
C GLY A 97 -14.69 19.67 12.54
N LYS A 98 -14.65 20.93 12.08
CA LYS A 98 -14.29 22.07 12.98
C LYS A 98 -15.25 23.25 13.09
N TYR A 99 -16.46 23.20 12.53
CA TYR A 99 -17.46 24.25 12.76
C TYR A 99 -18.87 23.67 12.93
N SER A 100 -19.14 23.03 14.06
CA SER A 100 -20.52 22.68 14.44
C SER A 100 -20.86 22.87 15.93
N ASP A 101 -19.97 23.48 16.72
CA ASP A 101 -20.31 23.98 18.06
C ASP A 101 -19.97 25.49 18.17
N ALA A 102 -20.95 26.33 17.83
CA ALA A 102 -21.04 27.74 18.22
C ALA A 102 -22.53 28.13 18.35
#